data_AF-A0A3D4FSD4-F1
#
_entry.id   AF-A0A3D4FSD4-F1
#
_cell.length_a   1.000
_cell.length_b   1.000
_cell.length_c   1.000
_cell.angle_alpha   90.00
_cell.angle_beta   90.00
_cell.angle_gamma   90.00
#
_symmetry.space_group_name_H-M   'P 1'
#
loop_
_entity.id
_entity.type
_entity.pdbx_description
1 polymer ?
#
loop_
_entity_poly.entity_id
_entity_poly.type
_entity_poly.pdbx_seq_one_letter_code
_entity_poly.pdbx_strand_id
1 'polypeptide(L)'
;MKGRRAVSRSSGWGERALLLAVVVFVGASTGSAQSGAVGGEWRTYGGDLGSTRYAPLDQINGNNFEGLEVVWRFGTSNLGPFPDFNYQATPLMIDGVLYTT
;
A
#
# COMPACT_ATOMS: atom_id res chain seq x y z
N MET A 1 22.96 -37.59 -57.52
CA MET A 1 22.00 -37.84 -56.42
C MET A 1 22.26 -36.83 -55.32
N LYS A 2 21.36 -35.86 -55.08
CA LYS A 2 21.59 -34.74 -54.14
C LYS A 2 20.42 -34.71 -53.15
N GLY A 3 20.64 -35.19 -51.93
CA GLY A 3 19.63 -35.27 -50.87
C GLY A 3 19.31 -33.89 -50.30
N ARG A 4 18.02 -33.56 -50.21
CA ARG A 4 17.52 -32.35 -49.53
C ARG A 4 17.21 -32.73 -48.08
N ARG A 5 17.87 -32.09 -47.10
CA ARG A 5 17.47 -32.20 -45.68
C ARG A 5 16.28 -31.28 -45.44
N ALA A 6 15.21 -31.82 -44.87
CA ALA A 6 14.09 -31.03 -44.36
C ALA A 6 14.48 -30.38 -43.03
N VAL A 7 14.33 -29.06 -42.93
CA VAL A 7 14.48 -28.31 -41.68
C VAL A 7 13.20 -28.50 -40.87
N SER A 8 13.31 -29.12 -39.69
CA SER A 8 12.22 -29.23 -38.72
C SER A 8 11.99 -27.86 -38.07
N ARG A 9 10.79 -27.30 -38.26
CA ARG A 9 10.33 -26.11 -37.52
C ARG A 9 9.80 -26.59 -36.17
N SER A 10 10.44 -26.15 -35.07
CA SER A 10 9.93 -26.35 -33.72
C SER A 10 8.56 -25.66 -33.56
N SER A 11 7.61 -26.33 -32.90
CA SER A 11 6.26 -25.81 -32.68
C SER A 11 6.29 -24.70 -31.63
N GLY A 12 5.90 -23.47 -32.01
CA GLY A 12 5.83 -22.29 -31.12
C GLY A 12 4.77 -22.35 -30.01
N TRP A 13 4.17 -23.52 -29.74
CA TRP A 13 3.22 -23.72 -28.65
C TRP A 13 3.90 -23.66 -27.27
N GLY A 14 5.13 -24.17 -27.14
CA GLY A 14 5.89 -24.10 -25.89
C GLY A 14 6.29 -22.67 -25.52
N GLU A 15 6.74 -21.88 -26.50
CA GLU A 15 7.11 -20.47 -26.29
C GLU A 15 5.90 -19.62 -25.88
N ARG A 16 4.74 -19.81 -26.53
CA ARG A 16 3.52 -19.07 -26.19
C ARG A 16 2.97 -19.43 -24.82
N ALA A 17 3.04 -20.71 -24.43
CA ALA A 17 2.63 -21.16 -23.11
C ALA A 17 3.54 -20.60 -22.01
N LEU A 18 4.85 -20.55 -22.26
CA LEU A 18 5.83 -19.94 -21.35
C LEU A 18 5.61 -18.43 -21.20
N LEU A 19 5.38 -17.72 -22.31
CA LEU A 19 5.10 -16.28 -22.28
C LEU A 19 3.80 -15.97 -21.53
N LEU A 20 2.74 -16.76 -21.72
CA LEU A 20 1.49 -16.63 -20.97
C LEU A 20 1.69 -16.90 -19.48
N ALA A 21 2.46 -17.93 -19.11
CA ALA A 21 2.77 -18.23 -17.72
C ALA A 21 3.54 -17.10 -17.03
N VAL A 22 4.50 -16.48 -17.72
CA VAL A 22 5.25 -15.32 -17.20
C VAL A 22 4.35 -14.11 -16.99
N VAL A 23 3.46 -13.80 -17.95
CA VAL A 23 2.51 -12.68 -17.83
C VAL A 23 1.56 -12.87 -16.64
N VAL A 24 1.03 -14.08 -16.44
CA VAL A 24 0.16 -14.39 -15.30
C VAL A 24 0.93 -14.30 -13.98
N PHE A 25 2.17 -14.78 -13.93
CA PHE A 25 2.99 -14.73 -12.73
C PHE A 25 3.38 -13.30 -12.31
N VAL A 26 3.68 -12.43 -13.29
CA VAL A 26 3.98 -11.01 -13.04
C VAL A 26 2.74 -10.20 -12.66
N GLY A 27 1.57 -10.51 -13.24
CA GLY A 27 0.31 -9.83 -12.90
C GLY A 27 -0.24 -10.17 -11.52
N ALA A 28 0.10 -11.32 -10.95
CA ALA A 28 -0.41 -11.77 -9.66
C ALA A 28 0.24 -11.09 -8.44
N SER A 29 1.42 -10.47 -8.60
CA SER A 29 2.21 -9.92 -7.48
C SER A 29 1.90 -8.45 -7.16
N THR A 30 1.11 -7.76 -7.98
CA THR A 30 0.88 -6.31 -7.84
C THR A 30 -0.24 -5.93 -6.84
N GLY A 31 -1.02 -6.91 -6.36
CA GLY A 31 -2.23 -6.63 -5.56
C GLY A 31 -2.03 -6.45 -4.04
N SER A 32 -1.00 -7.06 -3.46
CA SER A 32 -0.88 -7.16 -1.99
C SER A 32 -0.18 -5.98 -1.31
N ALA A 33 0.59 -5.20 -2.05
CA ALA A 33 1.34 -4.05 -1.50
C ALA A 33 0.54 -2.73 -1.53
N GLN A 34 -0.61 -2.71 -2.21
CA GLN A 34 -1.45 -1.52 -2.37
C GLN A 34 -2.67 -1.53 -1.43
N SER A 35 -2.76 -2.45 -0.47
CA SER A 35 -3.83 -2.39 0.54
C SER A 35 -3.39 -1.45 1.67
N GLY A 36 -3.42 -0.14 1.46
CA GLY A 36 -3.15 0.84 2.52
C GLY A 36 -4.25 0.87 3.60
N ALA A 37 -4.31 1.96 4.37
CA ALA A 37 -5.38 2.28 5.30
C ALA A 37 -6.73 2.36 4.58
N VAL A 38 -7.48 1.26 4.56
CA VAL A 38 -8.75 1.12 3.82
C VAL A 38 -9.77 2.14 4.35
N GLY A 39 -10.43 2.85 3.44
CA GLY A 39 -11.39 3.91 3.81
C GLY A 39 -10.75 5.11 4.53
N GLY A 40 -9.42 5.21 4.54
CA GLY A 40 -8.70 6.24 5.27
C GLY A 40 -8.52 5.95 6.77
N GLU A 41 -8.97 4.79 7.25
CA GLU A 41 -8.91 4.47 8.68
C GLU A 41 -7.62 3.74 9.05
N TRP A 42 -6.88 4.34 10.00
CA TRP A 42 -5.62 3.80 10.50
C TRP A 42 -5.87 2.74 11.59
N ARG A 43 -6.33 1.55 11.17
CA ARG A 43 -6.74 0.48 12.11
C ARG A 43 -5.57 -0.31 12.71
N THR A 44 -4.36 -0.21 12.15
CA THR A 44 -3.13 -0.82 12.65
C THR A 44 -2.02 0.21 12.73
N TYR A 45 -0.97 -0.03 13.53
CA TYR A 45 0.17 0.89 13.66
C TYR A 45 0.79 1.30 12.30
N GLY A 46 0.90 0.34 11.37
CA GLY A 46 1.47 0.54 10.05
C GLY A 46 0.48 0.96 8.96
N GLY A 47 -0.79 1.21 9.28
CA GLY A 47 -1.87 1.49 8.33
C GLY A 47 -2.51 0.23 7.72
N ASP A 48 -1.74 -0.83 7.55
CA ASP A 48 -2.18 -2.16 7.14
C ASP A 48 -1.34 -3.25 7.85
N LEU A 49 -1.54 -4.53 7.50
CA LEU A 49 -0.73 -5.64 8.02
C LEU A 49 0.66 -5.72 7.37
N GLY A 50 0.84 -5.09 6.21
CA GLY A 50 2.14 -5.00 5.51
C GLY A 50 3.06 -3.91 6.07
N SER A 51 2.55 -3.05 6.96
CA SER A 51 3.19 -1.82 7.42
C SER A 51 3.61 -0.88 6.29
N THR A 52 2.77 -0.74 5.26
CA THR A 52 3.05 0.10 4.09
C THR A 52 3.03 1.59 4.40
N ARG A 53 2.35 2.00 5.48
CA ARG A 53 2.14 3.41 5.88
C ARG A 53 1.50 4.24 4.77
N TYR A 54 0.70 3.60 3.93
CA TYR A 54 0.03 4.19 2.78
C TYR A 54 -1.47 4.35 3.06
N ALA A 55 -2.08 5.44 2.59
CA ALA A 55 -3.53 5.64 2.56
C ALA A 55 -3.93 5.99 1.12
N PRO A 56 -4.86 5.26 0.49
CA PRO A 56 -5.30 5.53 -0.88
C PRO A 56 -6.32 6.69 -0.93
N LEU A 57 -6.03 7.81 -0.26
CA LEU A 57 -6.83 9.04 -0.27
C LEU A 57 -6.12 10.10 -1.12
N ASP A 58 -6.88 10.88 -1.88
CA ASP A 58 -6.37 11.92 -2.79
C ASP A 58 -6.97 13.32 -2.55
N GLN A 59 -7.81 13.46 -1.51
CA GLN A 59 -8.43 14.73 -1.12
C GLN A 59 -7.39 15.83 -0.84
N ILE A 60 -6.24 15.47 -0.27
CA ILE A 60 -5.11 16.36 -0.03
C ILE A 60 -3.99 15.97 -1.01
N ASN A 61 -3.46 16.95 -1.73
CA ASN A 61 -2.43 16.75 -2.76
C ASN A 61 -1.56 18.01 -2.93
N GLY A 62 -0.56 17.92 -3.82
CA GLY A 62 0.42 18.99 -4.04
C GLY A 62 -0.17 20.33 -4.48
N ASN A 63 -1.40 20.37 -4.99
CA ASN A 63 -2.04 21.61 -5.44
C ASN A 63 -2.85 22.31 -4.34
N ASN A 64 -3.23 21.62 -3.26
CA ASN A 64 -4.10 22.16 -2.21
C ASN A 64 -3.53 22.09 -0.79
N PHE A 65 -2.33 21.51 -0.62
CA PHE A 65 -1.68 21.36 0.68
C PHE A 65 -1.51 22.68 1.43
N GLU A 66 -1.30 23.80 0.72
CA GLU A 66 -1.14 25.13 1.31
C GLU A 66 -2.41 25.64 2.03
N GLY A 67 -3.58 25.05 1.76
CA GLY A 67 -4.85 25.42 2.38
C GLY A 67 -5.22 24.66 3.65
N LEU A 68 -4.32 23.83 4.20
CA LEU A 68 -4.61 23.07 5.41
C LEU A 68 -4.59 23.97 6.66
N GLU A 69 -5.62 23.81 7.50
CA GLU A 69 -5.77 24.52 8.76
C GLU A 69 -5.95 23.54 9.93
N VAL A 70 -5.58 23.98 11.13
CA VAL A 70 -5.82 23.20 12.35
C VAL A 70 -7.26 23.36 12.78
N VAL A 71 -8.03 22.26 12.71
CA VAL A 71 -9.45 22.24 13.06
C VAL A 71 -9.72 22.05 14.56
N TRP A 72 -8.83 21.37 15.29
CA TRP A 72 -8.92 21.19 16.74
C TRP A 72 -7.56 20.77 17.35
N ARG A 73 -7.43 20.88 18.67
CA ARG A 73 -6.29 20.37 19.45
C ARG A 73 -6.78 19.69 20.72
N PHE A 74 -6.11 18.62 21.14
CA PHE A 74 -6.35 17.93 22.40
C PHE A 74 -5.12 18.04 23.30
N GLY A 75 -5.32 18.49 24.55
CA GLY A 75 -4.24 18.66 25.51
C GLY A 75 -4.09 17.43 26.42
N THR A 76 -2.86 16.93 26.58
CA THR A 76 -2.55 15.75 27.41
C THR A 76 -2.13 16.10 28.84
N SER A 77 -2.12 17.40 29.20
CA SER A 77 -1.66 17.87 30.53
C SER A 77 -2.42 17.27 31.71
N ASN A 78 -3.63 16.78 31.48
CA ASN A 78 -4.48 16.15 32.50
C ASN A 78 -4.35 14.62 32.55
N LEU A 79 -3.47 14.02 31.74
CA LEU A 79 -3.31 12.55 31.64
C LEU A 79 -2.19 12.00 32.53
N GLY A 80 -1.57 12.82 33.37
CA GLY A 80 -0.53 12.39 34.30
C GLY A 80 -0.08 13.48 35.27
N PRO A 81 0.68 13.12 36.31
CA PRO A 81 1.19 14.08 37.29
C PRO A 81 2.30 15.00 36.73
N PHE A 82 2.90 14.63 35.60
CA PHE A 82 3.96 15.39 34.95
C PHE A 82 3.66 15.51 33.45
N PRO A 83 4.10 16.59 32.79
CA PRO A 83 4.02 16.71 31.35
C PRO A 83 4.84 15.59 30.68
N ASP A 84 4.25 14.94 29.67
CA ASP A 84 5.00 14.06 28.79
C ASP A 84 5.69 14.89 27.71
N PHE A 85 7.02 14.71 27.60
CA PHE A 85 7.85 15.39 26.60
C PHE A 85 8.25 14.47 25.45
N ASN A 86 7.87 13.19 25.49
CA ASN A 86 8.28 12.18 24.53
C ASN A 86 7.08 11.38 23.99
N TYR A 87 6.19 12.10 23.30
CA TYR A 87 4.99 11.51 22.70
C TYR A 87 5.33 10.82 21.37
N GLN A 88 5.39 9.49 21.38
CA GLN A 88 5.73 8.66 20.20
C GLN A 88 4.55 7.80 19.71
N ALA A 89 3.33 8.10 20.15
CA ALA A 89 2.16 7.36 19.72
C ALA A 89 1.84 7.61 18.23
N THR A 90 1.42 6.55 17.54
CA THR A 90 0.71 6.64 16.25
C THR A 90 -0.76 6.37 16.55
N PRO A 91 -1.63 7.40 16.54
CA PRO A 91 -3.03 7.20 16.86
C PRO A 91 -3.71 6.23 15.89
N LEU A 92 -4.66 5.44 16.40
CA LEU A 92 -5.52 4.57 15.59
C LEU A 92 -6.85 5.26 15.32
N MET A 93 -7.37 5.12 14.10
CA MET A 93 -8.71 5.57 13.75
C MET A 93 -9.57 4.37 13.39
N ILE A 94 -10.68 4.20 14.10
CA ILE A 94 -11.63 3.10 13.89
C ILE A 94 -13.04 3.65 14.05
N ASP A 95 -13.85 3.52 13.01
CA ASP A 95 -15.23 3.98 12.95
C ASP A 95 -15.38 5.46 13.36
N GLY A 96 -14.46 6.29 12.85
CA GLY A 96 -14.42 7.74 13.12
C GLY A 96 -13.93 8.15 14.52
N VAL A 97 -13.50 7.21 15.37
CA VAL A 97 -12.96 7.49 16.71
C VAL A 97 -11.44 7.37 16.70
N LEU A 98 -10.76 8.35 17.30
CA LEU A 98 -9.30 8.38 17.44
C LEU A 98 -8.87 7.83 18.82
N TYR A 99 -7.96 6.85 18.82
CA TYR A 99 -7.39 6.23 20.02
C TYR A 99 -5.88 6.51 20.08
N THR A 100 -5.38 6.96 21.22
CA THR A 100 -3.95 7.26 21.45
C THR A 100 -3.59 6.97 22.91
N THR A 101 -2.30 6.84 23.21
CA THR A 101 -1.77 6.53 24.56
C THR A 101 -1.07 7.71 25.19
#